data_AF-A0A6H9YFD5-F1
#
_entry.id   AF-A0A6H9YFD5-F1
#
_cell.length_a   1.000
_cell.length_b   1.000
_cell.length_c   1.000
_cell.angle_alpha   90.00
_cell.angle_beta   90.00
_cell.angle_gamma   90.00
#
_symmetry.space_group_name_H-M   'P 1'
#
loop_
_entity.id
_entity.type
_entity.pdbx_description
1 polymer ?
#
loop_
_entity_poly.entity_id
_entity_poly.type
_entity_poly.pdbx_seq_one_letter_code
_entity_poly.pdbx_strand_id
1 'polypeptide(L)'
;MGLSLAVPGHDRWHPEIPGVAEVITGGSVRLECEGRGFDGEPVLCGPLVVVGAEPGDVIVVDVLAVGRADGIYSPGGHPGVIGCAPAEGRPGDGGGLLGRVTPMDSEYARIAGEAVTSLARGREIGGCSIARLTAGSRILLPVHVRGVKLSVGDLHFGTCGEAVPGWIDLRVNLTRQGVERFRVTGPMLMPDPG
;
A
#
# COMPACT_ATOMS: atom_id res chain seq x y z
N MET A 1 12.18 -3.89 26.56
CA MET A 1 12.57 -3.32 25.27
C MET A 1 12.56 -4.46 24.26
N GLY A 2 11.38 -4.76 23.70
CA GLY A 2 11.26 -5.83 22.70
C GLY A 2 11.89 -5.33 21.41
N LEU A 3 12.80 -6.13 20.83
CA LEU A 3 13.28 -5.91 19.47
C LEU A 3 12.07 -6.03 18.55
N SER A 4 11.48 -4.90 18.15
CA SER A 4 10.63 -4.86 16.97
C SER A 4 11.55 -5.24 15.82
N LEU A 5 11.47 -6.48 15.36
CA LEU A 5 12.09 -6.87 14.09
C LEU A 5 11.39 -6.00 13.04
N ALA A 6 12.10 -5.00 12.53
CA ALA A 6 11.61 -4.15 11.45
C ALA A 6 11.12 -5.08 10.34
N VAL A 7 9.85 -4.96 10.00
CA VAL A 7 9.26 -5.70 8.89
C VAL A 7 9.93 -5.15 7.63
N PRO A 8 10.64 -5.98 6.85
CA PRO A 8 11.28 -5.49 5.63
C PRO A 8 10.20 -4.97 4.68
N GLY A 9 10.33 -3.71 4.29
CA GLY A 9 9.46 -3.10 3.28
C GLY A 9 9.68 -3.72 1.89
N HIS A 10 8.97 -3.21 0.89
CA HIS A 10 9.14 -3.66 -0.49
C HIS A 10 8.97 -2.47 -1.46
N ASP A 11 9.66 -2.49 -2.58
CA ASP A 11 9.60 -1.42 -3.59
C ASP A 11 8.97 -1.90 -4.91
N ARG A 12 8.42 -3.13 -4.92
CA ARG A 12 7.68 -3.69 -6.05
C ARG A 12 6.28 -4.16 -5.67
N TRP A 13 5.35 -4.13 -6.61
CA TRP A 13 4.02 -4.71 -6.50
C TRP A 13 4.00 -6.06 -7.19
N HIS A 14 3.66 -7.12 -6.44
CA HIS A 14 3.49 -8.46 -6.99
C HIS A 14 2.56 -9.29 -6.09
N PRO A 15 1.66 -10.13 -6.66
CA PRO A 15 0.75 -10.97 -5.88
C PRO A 15 1.45 -11.90 -4.89
N GLU A 16 2.64 -12.36 -5.26
CA GLU A 16 3.40 -13.36 -4.48
C GLU A 16 4.32 -12.75 -3.41
N ILE A 17 4.40 -11.42 -3.28
CA ILE A 17 5.07 -10.83 -2.12
C ILE A 17 4.27 -11.24 -0.85
N PRO A 18 4.90 -11.90 0.13
CA PRO A 18 4.23 -12.37 1.32
C PRO A 18 3.61 -11.23 2.12
N GLY A 19 2.44 -11.47 2.70
CA GLY A 19 1.83 -10.49 3.61
C GLY A 19 2.67 -10.33 4.88
N VAL A 20 2.73 -9.13 5.41
CA VAL A 20 3.46 -8.84 6.65
C VAL A 20 2.58 -8.91 7.89
N ALA A 21 1.28 -8.67 7.70
CA ALA A 21 0.23 -8.76 8.71
C ALA A 21 -1.12 -9.06 8.03
N GLU A 22 -2.08 -9.48 8.84
CA GLU A 22 -3.46 -9.72 8.42
C GLU A 22 -4.42 -8.82 9.18
N VAL A 23 -5.51 -8.41 8.54
CA VAL A 23 -6.60 -7.65 9.15
C VAL A 23 -7.95 -8.21 8.68
N ILE A 24 -8.93 -8.22 9.58
CA ILE A 24 -10.33 -8.52 9.23
C ILE A 24 -11.06 -7.22 8.84
N THR A 25 -12.18 -7.33 8.13
CA THR A 25 -13.02 -6.17 7.80
C THR A 25 -13.43 -5.40 9.06
N GLY A 26 -13.36 -4.07 9.00
CA GLY A 26 -13.57 -3.16 10.13
C GLY A 26 -12.36 -2.95 11.03
N GLY A 27 -11.31 -3.78 10.88
CA GLY A 27 -10.07 -3.65 11.63
C GLY A 27 -9.22 -2.46 11.21
N SER A 28 -8.38 -1.99 12.14
CA SER A 28 -7.42 -0.92 11.91
C SER A 28 -5.99 -1.38 12.21
N VAL A 29 -5.04 -0.82 11.48
CA VAL A 29 -3.61 -1.12 11.61
C VAL A 29 -2.78 0.14 11.49
N ARG A 30 -1.70 0.23 12.27
CA ARG A 30 -0.62 1.18 12.05
C ARG A 30 0.43 0.54 11.16
N LEU A 31 0.77 1.21 10.06
CA LEU A 31 1.89 0.85 9.22
C LEU A 31 3.01 1.86 9.43
N GLU A 32 4.18 1.36 9.82
CA GLU A 32 5.43 2.13 9.83
C GLU A 32 6.03 2.04 8.42
N CYS A 33 6.29 3.19 7.82
CA CYS A 33 6.72 3.30 6.43
C CYS A 33 8.08 3.98 6.38
N GLU A 34 8.97 3.36 5.62
CA GLU A 34 10.27 3.92 5.32
C GLU A 34 10.13 5.04 4.28
N GLY A 35 11.19 5.83 4.12
CA GLY A 35 11.26 6.85 3.08
C GLY A 35 11.56 6.23 1.71
N ARG A 36 12.63 6.70 1.08
CA ARG A 36 13.15 6.12 -0.16
C ARG A 36 14.21 5.06 0.12
N GLY A 37 14.26 4.05 -0.75
CA GLY A 37 15.32 3.07 -0.81
C GLY A 37 16.58 3.65 -1.44
N PHE A 38 17.61 2.80 -1.57
CA PHE A 38 18.93 3.19 -2.06
C PHE A 38 18.92 3.68 -3.53
N ASP A 39 18.02 3.16 -4.35
CA ASP A 39 17.82 3.52 -5.75
C ASP A 39 16.88 4.74 -5.94
N GLY A 40 16.40 5.31 -4.83
CA GLY A 40 15.43 6.40 -4.84
C GLY A 40 13.99 5.95 -5.07
N GLU A 41 13.68 4.66 -5.23
CA GLU A 41 12.29 4.19 -5.25
C GLU A 41 11.70 4.24 -3.83
N PRO A 42 10.44 4.67 -3.64
CA PRO A 42 9.78 4.58 -2.35
C PRO A 42 9.69 3.14 -1.85
N VAL A 43 10.06 2.94 -0.59
CA VAL A 43 9.84 1.67 0.09
C VAL A 43 8.43 1.68 0.66
N LEU A 44 7.65 0.68 0.29
CA LEU A 44 6.28 0.50 0.71
C LEU A 44 6.22 -0.29 2.01
N CYS A 45 5.34 0.14 2.89
CA CYS A 45 4.91 -0.60 4.07
C CYS A 45 3.70 -1.47 3.70
N GLY A 46 3.78 -2.75 4.09
CA GLY A 46 2.87 -3.81 3.63
C GLY A 46 3.65 -4.99 3.02
N PRO A 47 2.99 -5.90 2.29
CA PRO A 47 1.55 -5.91 2.02
C PRO A 47 0.71 -6.33 3.24
N LEU A 48 -0.34 -5.59 3.53
CA LEU A 48 -1.40 -5.98 4.45
C LEU A 48 -2.37 -6.93 3.74
N VAL A 49 -2.67 -8.05 4.38
CA VAL A 49 -3.64 -9.02 3.90
C VAL A 49 -5.00 -8.76 4.54
N VAL A 50 -6.06 -8.61 3.74
CA VAL A 50 -7.44 -8.50 4.25
C VAL A 50 -8.09 -9.87 4.19
N VAL A 51 -8.37 -10.44 5.36
CA VAL A 51 -8.89 -11.81 5.48
C VAL A 51 -10.22 -11.95 4.74
N GLY A 52 -10.29 -12.95 3.87
CA GLY A 52 -11.48 -13.31 3.11
C GLY A 52 -11.74 -12.45 1.86
N ALA A 53 -10.92 -11.46 1.56
CA ALA A 53 -11.03 -10.67 0.33
C ALA A 53 -10.63 -11.50 -0.90
N GLU A 54 -11.46 -11.46 -1.95
CA GLU A 54 -11.22 -12.16 -3.21
C GLU A 54 -11.26 -11.18 -4.40
N PRO A 55 -10.68 -11.55 -5.56
CA PRO A 55 -10.77 -10.75 -6.77
C PRO A 55 -12.23 -10.36 -7.12
N GLY A 56 -12.46 -9.10 -7.47
CA GLY A 56 -13.78 -8.54 -7.74
C GLY A 56 -14.47 -7.89 -6.52
N ASP A 57 -13.93 -8.08 -5.32
CA ASP A 57 -14.30 -7.28 -4.15
C ASP A 57 -13.72 -5.85 -4.23
N VAL A 58 -14.18 -4.96 -3.36
CA VAL A 58 -13.59 -3.63 -3.15
C VAL A 58 -13.26 -3.47 -1.69
N ILE A 59 -12.07 -2.97 -1.39
CA ILE A 59 -11.77 -2.48 -0.04
C ILE A 59 -12.01 -0.98 0.05
N VAL A 60 -12.58 -0.57 1.18
CA VAL A 60 -12.71 0.83 1.57
C VAL A 60 -11.67 1.09 2.63
N VAL A 61 -10.73 1.99 2.33
CA VAL A 61 -9.64 2.36 3.23
C VAL A 61 -9.90 3.77 3.75
N ASP A 62 -10.04 3.89 5.07
CA ASP A 62 -10.06 5.17 5.77
C ASP A 62 -8.65 5.48 6.28
N VAL A 63 -8.16 6.69 6.01
CA VAL A 63 -6.95 7.21 6.65
C VAL A 63 -7.36 7.81 7.98
N LEU A 64 -7.01 7.15 9.08
CA LEU A 64 -7.38 7.59 10.42
C LEU A 64 -6.43 8.68 10.94
N ALA A 65 -5.13 8.48 10.74
CA ALA A 65 -4.10 9.41 11.18
C ALA A 65 -2.78 9.16 10.41
N VAL A 66 -1.94 10.18 10.31
CA VAL A 66 -0.61 10.10 9.71
C VAL A 66 0.36 10.88 10.58
N GLY A 67 1.59 10.41 10.76
CA GLY A 67 2.60 11.13 11.53
C GLY A 67 4.02 10.76 11.16
N ARG A 68 4.96 11.58 11.61
CA ARG A 68 6.38 11.46 11.30
C ARG A 68 7.02 10.36 12.16
N ALA A 69 8.20 9.88 11.75
CA ALA A 69 8.95 8.86 12.50
C ALA A 69 9.41 9.31 13.90
N ASP A 70 9.42 10.62 14.17
CA ASP A 70 9.63 11.19 15.50
C ASP A 70 8.41 11.02 16.44
N GLY A 71 7.33 10.41 15.95
CA GLY A 71 6.10 10.15 16.69
C GLY A 71 5.07 11.27 16.60
N ILE A 72 5.38 12.40 15.95
CA ILE A 72 4.49 13.56 15.89
C ILE A 72 3.41 13.33 14.83
N TYR A 73 2.14 13.38 15.26
CA TYR A 73 0.98 13.41 14.36
C TYR A 73 1.00 14.65 13.46
N SER A 74 0.65 14.46 12.19
CA SER A 74 0.59 15.51 11.19
C SER A 74 -0.75 15.47 10.45
N PRO A 75 -1.66 16.43 10.72
CA PRO A 75 -2.96 16.49 10.04
C PRO A 75 -2.86 16.61 8.52
N GLY A 76 -1.83 17.30 8.03
CA GLY A 76 -1.55 17.45 6.60
C GLY A 76 -0.71 16.32 6.00
N GLY A 77 -0.33 15.33 6.81
CA GLY A 77 0.41 14.17 6.37
C GLY A 77 -0.42 13.31 5.42
N HIS A 78 0.19 12.81 4.35
CA HIS A 78 -0.48 11.93 3.39
C HIS A 78 0.53 10.99 2.71
N PRO A 79 0.09 9.80 2.25
CA PRO A 79 0.92 8.98 1.37
C PRO A 79 1.02 9.61 -0.01
N GLY A 80 2.09 9.29 -0.73
CA GLY A 80 2.26 9.59 -2.15
C GLY A 80 1.70 8.46 -3.03
N VAL A 81 1.68 7.24 -2.51
CA VAL A 81 1.15 6.05 -3.17
C VAL A 81 0.40 5.13 -2.20
N ILE A 82 -0.72 4.59 -2.66
CA ILE A 82 -1.47 3.52 -1.98
C ILE A 82 -2.12 2.63 -3.05
N GLY A 83 -2.15 1.32 -2.84
CA GLY A 83 -2.67 0.42 -3.86
C GLY A 83 -2.75 -1.03 -3.42
N CYS A 84 -3.33 -1.85 -4.29
CA CYS A 84 -3.35 -3.30 -4.14
C CYS A 84 -2.36 -3.92 -5.13
N ALA A 85 -1.81 -5.09 -4.81
CA ALA A 85 -1.01 -5.81 -5.79
C ALA A 85 -1.86 -6.15 -7.04
N PRO A 86 -1.27 -6.05 -8.24
CA PRO A 86 -1.97 -6.36 -9.48
C PRO A 86 -2.26 -7.86 -9.61
N ALA A 87 -3.27 -8.22 -10.41
CA ALA A 87 -3.60 -9.64 -10.67
C ALA A 87 -2.48 -10.38 -11.40
N GLU A 88 -1.81 -9.69 -12.31
CA GLU A 88 -0.76 -10.22 -13.16
C GLU A 88 0.52 -9.41 -12.95
N GLY A 89 1.64 -10.12 -12.98
CA GLY A 89 2.94 -9.49 -13.12
C GLY A 89 3.05 -8.73 -14.44
N ARG A 90 3.96 -7.76 -14.49
CA ARG A 90 4.38 -7.09 -15.72
C ARG A 90 5.90 -7.16 -15.82
N PRO A 91 6.48 -7.07 -17.03
CA PRO A 91 7.93 -7.10 -17.17
C PRO A 91 8.59 -6.08 -16.24
N GLY A 92 9.30 -6.59 -15.23
CA GLY A 92 10.09 -5.84 -14.28
C GLY A 92 11.52 -5.67 -14.79
N ASP A 93 12.33 -4.94 -14.03
CA ASP A 93 13.76 -4.75 -14.30
C ASP A 93 14.61 -5.94 -13.81
N GLY A 94 13.99 -6.95 -13.19
CA GLY A 94 14.66 -8.14 -12.65
C GLY A 94 15.29 -7.94 -11.28
N GLY A 95 15.04 -6.80 -10.62
CA GLY A 95 15.53 -6.48 -9.28
C GLY A 95 14.49 -5.80 -8.39
N GLY A 96 14.94 -5.39 -7.21
CA GLY A 96 14.12 -4.66 -6.23
C GLY A 96 13.98 -5.38 -4.89
N LEU A 97 13.44 -4.65 -3.93
CA LEU A 97 13.11 -5.13 -2.59
C LEU A 97 11.74 -5.80 -2.61
N LEU A 98 11.69 -7.10 -2.30
CA LEU A 98 10.46 -7.92 -2.31
C LEU A 98 10.03 -8.34 -0.90
N GLY A 99 10.34 -7.52 0.11
CA GLY A 99 10.04 -7.81 1.51
C GLY A 99 10.79 -9.04 2.01
N ARG A 100 10.05 -10.10 2.32
CA ARG A 100 10.61 -11.37 2.83
C ARG A 100 11.16 -12.29 1.74
N VAL A 101 10.91 -12.01 0.47
CA VAL A 101 11.55 -12.73 -0.65
C VAL A 101 12.89 -12.07 -0.94
N THR A 102 13.96 -12.79 -0.69
CA THR A 102 15.34 -12.30 -0.79
C THR A 102 16.03 -12.84 -2.04
N PRO A 103 17.14 -12.24 -2.51
CA PRO A 103 17.91 -12.78 -3.64
C PRO A 103 18.43 -14.20 -3.47
N MET A 104 18.38 -14.78 -2.26
CA MET A 104 18.76 -16.16 -1.98
C MET A 104 17.63 -17.16 -2.23
N ASP A 105 16.38 -16.68 -2.33
CA ASP A 105 15.22 -17.52 -2.59
C ASP A 105 15.13 -17.87 -4.08
N SER A 106 14.75 -19.12 -4.39
CA SER A 106 14.66 -19.60 -5.78
C SER A 106 13.64 -18.84 -6.63
N GLU A 107 12.60 -18.32 -5.99
CA GLU A 107 11.52 -17.57 -6.65
C GLU A 107 11.87 -16.10 -6.92
N TYR A 108 12.94 -15.58 -6.31
CA TYR A 108 13.25 -14.15 -6.36
C TYR A 108 13.36 -13.63 -7.80
N ALA A 109 14.14 -14.30 -8.65
CA ALA A 109 14.38 -13.84 -10.01
C ALA A 109 13.10 -13.78 -10.85
N ARG A 110 12.18 -14.75 -10.65
CA ARG A 110 10.89 -14.78 -11.33
C ARG A 110 9.99 -13.65 -10.83
N ILE A 111 9.83 -13.54 -9.52
CA ILE A 111 8.99 -12.50 -8.91
C ILE A 111 9.52 -11.11 -9.29
N ALA A 112 10.83 -10.86 -9.17
CA ALA A 112 11.44 -9.58 -9.54
C ALA A 112 11.30 -9.26 -11.04
N GLY A 113 11.35 -10.28 -11.91
CA GLY A 113 11.11 -10.13 -13.34
C GLY A 113 9.65 -9.84 -13.71
N GLU A 114 8.71 -10.09 -12.81
CA GLU A 114 7.27 -9.91 -12.97
C GLU A 114 6.71 -8.74 -12.14
N ALA A 115 7.51 -8.17 -11.24
CA ALA A 115 7.03 -7.19 -10.28
C ALA A 115 7.06 -5.76 -10.85
N VAL A 116 6.02 -5.00 -10.53
CA VAL A 116 5.84 -3.61 -10.98
C VAL A 116 6.49 -2.65 -9.99
N THR A 117 7.17 -1.59 -10.42
CA THR A 117 7.83 -0.63 -9.51
C THR A 117 6.86 0.13 -8.60
N SER A 118 7.30 0.55 -7.41
CA SER A 118 6.45 1.24 -6.42
C SER A 118 5.92 2.59 -6.91
N LEU A 119 6.65 3.27 -7.80
CA LEU A 119 6.21 4.47 -8.49
C LEU A 119 5.20 4.26 -9.62
N ALA A 120 4.87 3.02 -9.99
CA ALA A 120 3.85 2.78 -11.00
C ALA A 120 2.48 3.38 -10.59
N ARG A 121 1.70 3.76 -11.60
CA ARG A 121 0.36 4.36 -11.44
C ARG A 121 -0.61 3.68 -12.40
N GLY A 122 -1.90 3.69 -12.06
CA GLY A 122 -2.93 3.20 -12.97
C GLY A 122 -4.20 2.73 -12.26
N ARG A 123 -4.85 1.71 -12.83
CA ARG A 123 -6.13 1.17 -12.34
C ARG A 123 -6.02 0.37 -11.04
N GLU A 124 -4.83 0.09 -10.54
CA GLU A 124 -4.61 -0.76 -9.36
C GLU A 124 -3.87 -0.01 -8.25
N ILE A 125 -3.01 0.94 -8.65
CA ILE A 125 -2.13 1.71 -7.78
C ILE A 125 -2.51 3.18 -7.88
N GLY A 126 -3.01 3.72 -6.76
CA GLY A 126 -3.41 5.10 -6.61
C GLY A 126 -2.23 6.02 -6.37
N GLY A 127 -2.11 7.07 -7.19
CA GLY A 127 -1.21 8.19 -6.93
C GLY A 127 -1.94 9.31 -6.19
N CYS A 128 -1.31 9.84 -5.15
CA CYS A 128 -1.89 10.91 -4.33
C CYS A 128 -1.38 12.32 -4.73
N SER A 129 -0.78 12.45 -5.92
CA SER A 129 -0.31 13.74 -6.44
C SER A 129 -1.46 14.67 -6.86
N ILE A 130 -2.62 14.11 -7.24
CA ILE A 130 -3.80 14.86 -7.67
C ILE A 130 -4.72 15.17 -6.49
N ALA A 131 -4.87 14.22 -5.56
CA ALA A 131 -5.66 14.40 -4.35
C ALA A 131 -4.97 13.71 -3.17
N ARG A 132 -4.75 14.47 -2.11
CA ARG A 132 -4.03 14.02 -0.91
C ARG A 132 -4.95 13.22 -0.01
N LEU A 133 -4.50 12.03 0.39
CA LEU A 133 -5.18 11.19 1.37
C LEU A 133 -4.74 11.56 2.79
N THR A 134 -5.13 12.73 3.26
CA THR A 134 -4.90 13.15 4.65
C THR A 134 -5.82 12.41 5.63
N ALA A 135 -5.59 12.53 6.93
CA ALA A 135 -6.50 12.02 7.95
C ALA A 135 -7.95 12.45 7.68
N GLY A 136 -8.90 11.51 7.79
CA GLY A 136 -10.30 11.68 7.41
C GLY A 136 -10.63 11.27 5.96
N SER A 137 -9.62 11.16 5.09
CA SER A 137 -9.84 10.75 3.70
C SER A 137 -10.24 9.28 3.58
N ARG A 138 -11.00 8.98 2.53
CA ARG A 138 -11.42 7.63 2.18
C ARG A 138 -11.12 7.31 0.72
N ILE A 139 -10.57 6.13 0.47
CA ILE A 139 -10.33 5.62 -0.88
C ILE A 139 -10.92 4.22 -1.06
N LEU A 140 -11.51 3.98 -2.23
CA LEU A 140 -11.95 2.66 -2.67
C LEU A 140 -10.89 2.08 -3.60
N LEU A 141 -10.46 0.86 -3.30
CA LEU A 141 -9.49 0.13 -4.12
C LEU A 141 -10.11 -1.20 -4.59
N PRO A 142 -10.11 -1.47 -5.91
CA PRO A 142 -10.53 -2.77 -6.42
C PRO A 142 -9.55 -3.87 -6.00
N VAL A 143 -10.10 -5.03 -5.63
CA VAL A 143 -9.32 -6.21 -5.25
C VAL A 143 -9.06 -7.06 -6.49
N HIS A 144 -7.78 -7.29 -6.78
CA HIS A 144 -7.33 -8.04 -7.95
C HIS A 144 -6.77 -9.43 -7.59
N VAL A 145 -6.33 -9.59 -6.34
CA VAL A 145 -5.69 -10.80 -5.83
C VAL A 145 -6.30 -11.19 -4.49
N ARG A 146 -6.23 -12.48 -4.16
CA ARG A 146 -6.69 -12.96 -2.85
C ARG A 146 -5.96 -12.22 -1.73
N GLY A 147 -6.73 -11.78 -0.74
CA GLY A 147 -6.19 -11.07 0.42
C GLY A 147 -5.75 -9.64 0.11
N VAL A 148 -6.05 -9.09 -1.07
CA VAL A 148 -5.78 -7.70 -1.48
C VAL A 148 -4.31 -7.37 -1.72
N LYS A 149 -3.44 -7.68 -0.76
CA LYS A 149 -2.04 -7.24 -0.73
C LYS A 149 -1.95 -5.71 -0.80
N LEU A 150 -2.56 -5.04 0.18
CA LEU A 150 -2.59 -3.58 0.29
C LEU A 150 -1.24 -3.05 0.77
N SER A 151 -0.65 -2.11 0.03
CA SER A 151 0.54 -1.40 0.48
C SER A 151 0.39 0.11 0.33
N VAL A 152 1.18 0.85 1.10
CA VAL A 152 1.21 2.31 1.13
C VAL A 152 2.65 2.77 1.33
N GLY A 153 2.97 4.00 0.96
CA GLY A 153 4.31 4.55 1.17
C GLY A 153 4.46 5.94 0.58
N ASP A 154 5.72 6.36 0.45
CA ASP A 154 6.08 7.70 -0.05
C ASP A 154 5.40 8.80 0.81
N LEU A 155 5.57 8.79 2.14
CA LEU A 155 4.84 9.71 3.02
C LEU A 155 5.36 11.16 2.90
N HIS A 156 4.43 12.11 2.84
CA HIS A 156 4.68 13.55 2.74
C HIS A 156 4.00 14.29 3.90
N PHE A 157 4.64 15.33 4.44
CA PHE A 157 4.13 16.13 5.57
C PHE A 157 4.03 17.64 5.26
N GLY A 158 3.85 17.98 3.99
CA GLY A 158 3.84 19.34 3.49
C GLY A 158 3.41 19.41 2.03
N THR A 159 3.57 20.57 1.39
CA THR A 159 3.12 20.77 0.01
C THR A 159 4.09 20.26 -1.06
N CYS A 160 5.37 20.15 -0.71
CA CYS A 160 6.47 19.73 -1.58
C CYS A 160 7.53 19.03 -0.70
N GLY A 161 8.09 17.89 -1.14
CA GLY A 161 9.17 17.24 -0.39
C GLY A 161 9.52 15.84 -0.89
N GLU A 162 10.65 15.35 -0.39
CA GLU A 162 11.04 13.94 -0.50
C GLU A 162 10.21 13.12 0.49
N ALA A 163 9.93 11.86 0.14
CA ALA A 163 9.29 10.95 1.07
C ALA A 163 10.16 10.74 2.30
N VAL A 164 9.53 10.91 3.46
CA VAL A 164 10.21 10.78 4.75
C VAL A 164 9.59 9.64 5.56
N PRO A 165 10.39 8.98 6.41
CA PRO A 165 9.87 7.94 7.29
C PRO A 165 8.76 8.46 8.21
N GLY A 166 7.78 7.60 8.49
CA GLY A 166 6.67 7.92 9.36
C GLY A 166 5.71 6.75 9.51
N TRP A 167 4.53 7.04 10.03
CA TRP A 167 3.48 6.08 10.26
C TRP A 167 2.15 6.55 9.67
N ILE A 168 1.32 5.58 9.30
CA ILE A 168 -0.06 5.81 8.85
C ILE A 168 -1.00 4.79 9.49
N ASP A 169 -2.08 5.28 10.08
CA ASP A 169 -3.16 4.47 10.64
C ASP A 169 -4.27 4.32 9.62
N LEU A 170 -4.58 3.08 9.25
CA LEU A 170 -5.60 2.76 8.27
C LEU A 170 -6.69 1.90 8.92
N ARG A 171 -7.96 2.15 8.56
CA ARG A 171 -9.06 1.20 8.77
C ARG A 171 -9.51 0.64 7.43
N VAL A 172 -9.71 -0.66 7.38
CA VAL A 172 -10.07 -1.36 6.14
C VAL A 172 -11.42 -2.06 6.29
N ASN A 173 -12.34 -1.80 5.36
CA ASN A 173 -13.61 -2.50 5.24
C ASN A 173 -13.67 -3.25 3.90
N LEU A 174 -14.27 -4.43 3.89
CA LEU A 174 -14.42 -5.26 2.70
C LEU A 174 -15.86 -5.19 2.18
N THR A 175 -16.02 -4.85 0.90
CA THR A 175 -17.29 -4.85 0.19
C THR A 175 -17.29 -5.96 -0.86
N ARG A 176 -18.13 -6.98 -0.65
CA ARG A 176 -18.24 -8.12 -1.55
C ARG A 176 -18.79 -7.74 -2.92
N GLN A 177 -18.18 -8.26 -3.98
CA GLN A 177 -18.57 -7.97 -5.38
C GLN A 177 -18.63 -6.47 -5.67
N GLY A 178 -17.80 -5.68 -4.97
CA GLY A 178 -17.85 -4.22 -5.04
C GLY A 178 -17.50 -3.66 -6.41
N VAL A 179 -16.63 -4.34 -7.18
CA VAL A 179 -16.22 -3.87 -8.51
C VAL A 179 -17.42 -3.82 -9.44
N GLU A 180 -18.21 -4.89 -9.49
CA GLU A 180 -19.41 -4.96 -10.34
C GLU A 180 -20.50 -4.01 -9.83
N ARG A 181 -20.78 -4.04 -8.52
CA ARG A 181 -21.89 -3.29 -7.91
C ARG A 181 -21.72 -1.78 -7.97
N PHE A 182 -20.50 -1.30 -7.75
CA PHE A 182 -20.19 0.13 -7.67
C PHE A 182 -19.35 0.64 -8.85
N ARG A 183 -19.05 -0.22 -9.82
CA ARG A 183 -18.22 0.10 -11.00
C ARG A 183 -16.87 0.69 -10.64
N VAL A 184 -16.27 0.19 -9.55
CA VAL A 184 -14.94 0.59 -9.07
C VAL A 184 -13.91 -0.11 -9.95
N THR A 185 -13.56 0.51 -11.08
CA THR A 185 -12.56 -0.04 -12.03
C THR A 185 -11.14 0.51 -11.81
N GLY A 186 -10.96 1.30 -10.75
CA GLY A 186 -9.68 1.84 -10.32
C GLY A 186 -9.80 2.57 -8.98
N PRO A 187 -8.70 3.13 -8.45
CA PRO A 187 -8.71 3.88 -7.20
C PRO A 187 -9.67 5.06 -7.29
N MET A 188 -10.62 5.13 -6.35
CA MET A 188 -11.59 6.23 -6.28
C MET A 188 -11.54 6.89 -4.92
N LEU A 189 -11.16 8.17 -4.90
CA LEU A 189 -11.29 9.00 -3.72
C LEU A 189 -12.78 9.25 -3.46
N MET A 190 -13.22 8.98 -2.24
CA MET A 190 -14.54 9.43 -1.81
C MET A 190 -14.43 10.84 -1.24
N PRO A 191 -15.30 11.77 -1.66
CA PRO A 191 -15.43 13.03 -0.96
C PRO A 191 -15.87 12.76 0.49
N ASP A 192 -15.38 13.59 1.40
CA ASP A 192 -15.85 13.62 2.78
C ASP A 192 -17.38 13.79 2.76
N PRO A 193 -18.17 12.91 3.41
CA PRO A 193 -19.62 13.08 3.48
C PRO A 193 -20.06 14.38 4.15
N GLY A 194 -19.15 15.12 4.81
CA GLY A 194 -19.44 16.39 5.48
C GLY A 194 -19.91 16.23 6.92
#